data_AF-A0A7S3GY14-F1
#
_entry.id   AF-A0A7S3GY14-F1
#
_cell.length_a   1.000
_cell.length_b   1.000
_cell.length_c   1.000
_cell.angle_alpha   90.00
_cell.angle_beta   90.00
_cell.angle_gamma   90.00
#
_symmetry.space_group_name_H-M   'P 1'
#
loop_
_entity.id
_entity.type
_entity.pdbx_description
1 polymer ?
#
loop_
_entity_poly.entity_id
_entity_poly.type
_entity_poly.pdbx_seq_one_letter_code
_entity_poly.pdbx_strand_id
1 'polypeptide(L)'
;AIAVDRLPSNLVYLPDNAARSAAARLSVAFAPAVVGFVREGGLPKPKLGGAVVWARDAEEVARAMVEEKERLAIEEEKKRQERFKSAWRMLVKNVLVDMYVEDRYRGDLSGVGGAAREAP
;
A
#
# COMPACT_ATOMS: atom_id res chain seq x y z
N ALA A 1 18.85 -7.23 -10.94
CA ALA A 1 18.37 -7.71 -12.25
C ALA A 1 18.26 -9.23 -12.18
N ILE A 2 17.17 -9.82 -12.65
CA ILE A 2 17.06 -11.29 -12.71
C ILE A 2 18.02 -11.79 -13.78
N ALA A 3 18.81 -12.79 -13.39
CA ALA A 3 19.64 -13.56 -14.30
C ALA A 3 18.72 -14.51 -15.08
N VAL A 4 18.11 -13.99 -16.16
CA VAL A 4 17.19 -14.76 -17.03
C VAL A 4 17.92 -15.97 -17.65
N ASP A 5 19.23 -15.87 -17.80
CA ASP A 5 20.17 -16.93 -18.19
C ASP A 5 20.22 -18.12 -17.21
N ARG A 6 19.75 -17.95 -15.96
CA ARG A 6 19.72 -19.01 -14.94
C ARG A 6 18.39 -19.75 -14.86
N LEU A 7 17.40 -19.38 -15.68
CA LEU A 7 16.14 -20.08 -15.72
C LEU A 7 16.31 -21.41 -16.48
N PRO A 8 15.78 -22.52 -15.94
CA PRO A 8 15.59 -23.75 -16.70
C PRO A 8 14.88 -23.47 -18.04
N SER A 9 15.25 -24.20 -19.09
CA SER A 9 14.83 -23.95 -20.47
C SER A 9 13.32 -23.85 -20.71
N ASN A 10 12.51 -24.46 -19.85
CA ASN A 10 11.05 -24.53 -19.98
C ASN A 10 10.32 -23.50 -19.11
N LEU A 11 11.05 -22.57 -18.50
CA LEU A 11 10.52 -21.52 -17.63
C LEU A 11 10.69 -20.15 -18.26
N VAL A 12 9.67 -19.32 -18.13
CA VAL A 12 9.63 -17.95 -18.64
C VAL A 12 9.37 -17.02 -17.48
N TYR A 13 10.14 -15.94 -17.41
CA TYR A 13 9.94 -14.87 -16.45
C TYR A 13 9.06 -13.77 -17.04
N LEU A 14 7.97 -13.44 -16.34
CA LEU A 14 7.08 -12.32 -16.65
C LEU A 14 7.37 -11.15 -15.70
N PRO A 15 7.88 -10.00 -16.19
CA PRO A 15 8.43 -8.92 -15.37
C PRO A 15 7.38 -7.96 -14.79
N ASP A 16 6.24 -8.48 -14.32
CA ASP A 16 5.15 -7.68 -13.79
C ASP A 16 4.48 -8.32 -12.58
N ASN A 17 4.17 -7.53 -11.55
CA ASN A 17 3.49 -8.01 -10.35
C ASN A 17 2.08 -8.55 -10.65
N ALA A 18 1.40 -8.03 -11.68
CA ALA A 18 0.12 -8.55 -12.14
C ALA A 18 0.20 -10.00 -12.62
N ALA A 19 1.37 -10.47 -13.09
CA ALA A 19 1.54 -11.84 -13.56
C ALA A 19 1.25 -12.88 -12.48
N ARG A 20 1.53 -12.57 -11.20
CA ARG A 20 1.20 -13.46 -10.08
C ARG A 20 -0.30 -13.62 -9.88
N SER A 21 -1.02 -12.51 -9.92
CA SER A 21 -2.48 -12.49 -9.74
C SER A 21 -3.17 -13.16 -10.94
N ALA A 22 -2.68 -12.87 -12.15
CA ALA A 22 -3.15 -13.52 -13.37
C ALA A 22 -2.93 -15.05 -13.35
N ALA A 23 -1.73 -15.51 -12.98
CA ALA A 23 -1.45 -16.95 -12.88
C ALA A 23 -2.28 -17.64 -11.79
N ALA A 24 -2.49 -16.98 -10.64
CA ALA A 24 -3.36 -17.50 -9.58
C ALA A 24 -4.82 -17.62 -10.04
N ARG A 25 -5.33 -16.63 -10.80
CA ARG A 25 -6.69 -16.64 -11.36
C ARG A 25 -6.89 -17.78 -12.36
N LEU A 26 -5.88 -18.05 -13.19
CA LEU A 26 -5.89 -19.15 -14.16
C LEU A 26 -5.58 -20.52 -13.53
N SER A 27 -5.31 -20.59 -12.21
CA SER A 27 -4.86 -21.81 -11.52
C SER A 27 -3.62 -22.46 -12.14
N VAL A 28 -2.74 -21.65 -12.74
CA VAL A 28 -1.47 -22.09 -13.33
C VAL A 28 -0.40 -22.16 -12.25
N ALA A 29 0.45 -23.19 -12.30
CA ALA A 29 1.60 -23.30 -11.40
C ALA A 29 2.61 -22.18 -11.69
N PHE A 30 2.93 -21.36 -10.68
CA PHE A 30 3.88 -20.27 -10.79
C PHE A 30 4.77 -20.14 -9.55
N ALA A 31 5.93 -19.50 -9.72
CA ALA A 31 6.80 -19.10 -8.62
C ALA A 31 6.98 -17.56 -8.61
N PRO A 32 6.82 -16.87 -7.47
CA PRO A 32 7.14 -15.45 -7.36
C PRO A 32 8.62 -15.19 -7.62
N ALA A 33 8.92 -14.19 -8.46
CA ALA A 33 10.28 -13.85 -8.81
C ALA A 33 10.87 -12.82 -7.84
N VAL A 34 11.90 -13.21 -7.08
CA VAL A 34 12.67 -12.29 -6.22
C VAL A 34 13.66 -11.52 -7.10
N VAL A 35 13.42 -10.23 -7.28
CA VAL A 35 14.26 -9.35 -8.14
C VAL A 35 15.36 -8.62 -7.35
N GLY A 36 15.30 -8.66 -6.02
CA GLY A 36 16.26 -8.03 -5.13
C GLY A 36 15.80 -8.06 -3.68
N PHE A 37 16.45 -7.24 -2.84
CA PHE A 37 16.07 -7.06 -1.44
C PHE A 37 15.96 -5.57 -1.13
N VAL A 38 15.00 -5.20 -0.30
CA VAL A 38 14.78 -3.84 0.19
C VAL A 38 14.87 -3.86 1.71
N ARG A 39 15.54 -2.88 2.32
CA ARG A 39 15.54 -2.72 3.77
C ARG A 39 14.33 -1.91 4.19
N GLU A 40 13.46 -2.51 4.99
CA GLU A 40 12.26 -1.87 5.53
C GLU A 40 12.21 -2.15 7.03
N GLY A 41 12.20 -1.10 7.86
CA GLY A 41 12.30 -1.25 9.32
C GLY A 41 13.62 -1.86 9.81
N GLY A 42 14.71 -1.67 9.05
CA GLY A 42 16.04 -2.20 9.39
C GLY A 42 16.29 -3.66 8.99
N LEU A 43 15.25 -4.43 8.63
CA LEU A 43 15.40 -5.81 8.15
C LEU A 43 15.39 -5.89 6.61
N PRO A 44 16.21 -6.75 5.99
CA PRO A 44 16.15 -7.02 4.56
C PRO A 44 14.91 -7.88 4.23
N LYS A 45 14.04 -7.36 3.36
CA LYS A 45 12.88 -8.09 2.81
C LYS A 45 13.06 -8.37 1.32
N PRO A 46 12.62 -9.52 0.81
CA PRO A 46 12.70 -9.82 -0.62
C PRO A 46 11.75 -8.91 -1.41
N LYS A 47 12.29 -8.26 -2.43
CA LYS A 47 11.51 -7.50 -3.41
C LYS A 47 11.03 -8.47 -4.48
N LEU A 48 9.72 -8.62 -4.57
CA LEU A 48 9.06 -9.39 -5.61
C LEU A 48 8.80 -8.49 -6.82
N GLY A 49 9.07 -8.98 -8.02
CA GLY A 49 8.98 -8.19 -9.25
C GLY A 49 8.46 -8.99 -10.44
N GLY A 50 7.60 -9.99 -10.19
CA GLY A 50 6.98 -10.78 -11.24
C GLY A 50 6.71 -12.22 -10.85
N ALA A 51 6.47 -13.04 -11.87
CA ALA A 51 6.25 -14.47 -11.73
C ALA A 51 7.07 -15.25 -12.78
N VAL A 52 7.52 -16.43 -12.39
CA VAL A 52 8.06 -17.43 -13.31
C VAL A 52 6.98 -18.48 -13.55
N VAL A 53 6.72 -18.76 -14.82
CA VAL A 53 5.69 -19.71 -15.28
C VAL A 53 6.30 -20.68 -16.29
N TRP A 54 5.61 -21.78 -16.55
CA TRP A 54 5.99 -22.69 -17.62
C TRP A 54 5.80 -22.03 -18.99
N ALA A 55 6.70 -22.30 -19.93
CA ALA A 55 6.67 -21.71 -21.27
C ALA A 55 5.34 -21.96 -22.01
N ARG A 56 4.74 -23.14 -21.84
CA ARG A 56 3.44 -23.51 -22.43
C ARG A 56 2.27 -22.63 -21.94
N ASP A 57 2.36 -22.13 -20.71
CA ASP A 57 1.29 -21.37 -20.05
C ASP A 57 1.58 -19.85 -20.14
N ALA A 58 2.77 -19.46 -20.62
CA ALA A 58 3.25 -18.08 -20.60
C ALA A 58 2.40 -17.13 -21.43
N GLU A 59 1.93 -17.55 -22.60
CA GLU A 59 1.12 -16.71 -23.48
C GLU A 59 -0.27 -16.45 -22.87
N GLU A 60 -0.88 -17.47 -22.26
CA GLU A 60 -2.18 -17.33 -21.61
C GLU A 60 -2.09 -16.41 -20.39
N VAL A 61 -1.06 -16.58 -19.56
CA VAL A 61 -0.80 -15.71 -18.41
C VAL A 61 -0.50 -14.27 -18.88
N ALA A 62 0.23 -14.09 -19.98
CA ALA A 62 0.51 -12.76 -20.54
C ALA A 62 -0.76 -12.05 -21.02
N ARG A 63 -1.71 -12.76 -21.65
CA ARG A 63 -3.02 -12.20 -22.00
C ARG A 63 -3.83 -11.83 -20.75
N ALA A 64 -3.96 -12.75 -19.80
CA ALA A 64 -4.69 -12.50 -18.56
C ALA A 64 -4.08 -11.38 -17.71
N MET A 65 -2.76 -11.14 -17.84
CA MET A 65 -2.06 -10.04 -17.17
C MET A 65 -2.53 -8.67 -17.65
N VAL A 66 -2.90 -8.51 -18.92
CA VAL A 66 -3.38 -7.21 -19.45
C VAL A 66 -4.68 -6.80 -18.75
N GLU A 67 -5.67 -7.70 -18.72
CA GLU A 67 -6.93 -7.49 -17.99
C GLU A 67 -6.70 -7.26 -16.50
N GLU A 68 -5.77 -8.02 -15.91
CA GLU A 68 -5.44 -7.94 -14.50
C GLU A 68 -4.86 -6.57 -14.12
N LYS A 69 -4.01 -5.99 -14.98
CA LYS A 69 -3.45 -4.65 -14.77
C LYS A 69 -4.54 -3.59 -14.73
N GLU A 70 -5.49 -3.66 -15.65
CA GLU A 70 -6.62 -2.72 -15.68
C GLU A 70 -7.46 -2.84 -14.41
N ARG A 71 -7.74 -4.08 -13.95
CA ARG A 71 -8.46 -4.31 -12.70
C ARG A 71 -7.72 -3.75 -11.49
N LEU A 72 -6.43 -4.03 -11.38
CA LEU A 72 -5.59 -3.54 -10.28
C LEU A 72 -5.52 -2.02 -10.26
N ALA A 73 -5.41 -1.36 -11.42
CA ALA A 73 -5.43 0.10 -11.51
C ALA A 73 -6.76 0.69 -10.99
N ILE A 74 -7.89 0.08 -11.32
CA ILE A 74 -9.21 0.50 -10.80
C ILE A 74 -9.30 0.31 -9.29
N GLU A 75 -8.82 -0.82 -8.76
CA GLU A 75 -8.80 -1.05 -7.31
C GLU A 75 -7.87 -0.11 -6.56
N GLU A 76 -6.70 0.20 -7.12
CA GLU A 76 -5.76 1.17 -6.56
C GLU A 76 -6.37 2.56 -6.51
N GLU A 77 -7.09 2.96 -7.56
CA GLU A 77 -7.82 4.22 -7.59
C GLU A 77 -8.89 4.29 -6.50
N LYS A 78 -9.69 3.23 -6.35
CA LYS A 78 -10.70 3.15 -5.28
C LYS A 78 -10.06 3.24 -3.89
N LYS A 79 -8.99 2.49 -3.63
CA LYS A 79 -8.24 2.54 -2.37
C LYS A 79 -7.66 3.93 -2.12
N ARG A 80 -7.18 4.61 -3.16
CA ARG A 80 -6.68 5.98 -3.08
C ARG A 80 -7.78 6.95 -2.66
N GLN A 81 -8.96 6.86 -3.28
CA GLN A 81 -10.12 7.68 -2.95
C GLN A 81 -10.61 7.44 -1.52
N GLU A 82 -10.66 6.18 -1.07
CA GLU A 82 -11.02 5.83 0.31
C GLU A 82 -10.02 6.40 1.32
N ARG A 83 -8.72 6.34 1.03
CA ARG A 83 -7.67 6.96 1.85
C ARG A 83 -7.87 8.46 1.97
N PHE A 84 -8.13 9.14 0.85
CA PHE A 84 -8.41 10.58 0.88
C PHE A 84 -9.66 10.89 1.69
N LYS A 85 -10.76 10.16 1.49
CA LYS A 85 -12.00 10.34 2.26
C LYS A 85 -11.76 10.16 3.77
N SER A 86 -10.98 9.14 4.15
CA SER A 86 -10.63 8.90 5.55
C SER A 86 -9.78 10.03 6.13
N ALA A 87 -8.78 10.50 5.37
CA ALA A 87 -7.92 11.62 5.77
C ALA A 87 -8.73 12.92 5.94
N TRP A 88 -9.64 13.22 5.01
CA TRP A 88 -10.55 14.37 5.10
C TRP A 88 -11.46 14.30 6.32
N ARG A 89 -12.04 13.12 6.60
CA ARG A 89 -12.86 12.91 7.79
C ARG A 89 -12.06 13.13 9.08
N MET A 90 -10.82 12.64 9.14
CA MET A 90 -9.94 12.87 10.28
C MET A 90 -9.61 14.35 10.46
N LEU A 91 -9.33 15.07 9.37
CA LEU A 91 -9.07 16.51 9.41
C LEU A 91 -10.27 17.27 9.98
N VAL A 92 -11.47 17.05 9.45
CA VAL A 92 -12.69 17.71 9.93
C VAL A 92 -12.95 17.38 11.39
N LYS A 93 -12.79 16.11 11.78
CA LYS A 93 -12.94 15.68 13.17
C LYS A 93 -11.98 16.44 14.09
N ASN A 94 -10.71 16.55 13.71
CA ASN A 94 -9.71 17.24 14.51
C ASN A 94 -10.05 18.73 14.65
N VAL A 95 -10.44 19.41 13.55
CA VAL A 95 -10.87 20.81 13.59
C VAL A 95 -12.06 21.03 14.52
N LEU A 96 -13.08 20.15 14.45
CA LEU A 96 -14.24 20.25 15.34
C LEU A 96 -13.88 20.05 16.81
N VAL A 97 -12.94 19.14 17.10
CA VAL A 97 -12.43 18.92 18.45
C VAL A 97 -11.67 20.15 18.94
N ASP A 98 -10.81 20.74 18.11
CA ASP A 98 -10.07 21.96 18.46
C ASP A 98 -11.02 23.11 18.77
N MET A 99 -12.05 23.33 17.93
CA MET A 99 -13.09 24.32 18.17
C MET A 99 -13.86 24.07 19.47
N TYR A 100 -14.23 22.81 19.75
CA TYR A 100 -14.94 22.44 20.97
C TYR A 100 -14.09 22.65 22.23
N VAL A 101 -12.81 22.28 22.17
CA VAL A 101 -11.85 22.48 23.28
C VAL A 101 -11.66 23.97 23.52
N GLU A 102 -11.50 24.76 22.46
CA GLU A 102 -11.38 26.21 22.56
C GLU A 102 -12.64 26.84 23.17
N ASP A 103 -13.84 26.50 22.69
CA ASP A 103 -15.10 27.02 23.25
C ASP A 103 -15.28 26.66 24.74
N ARG A 104 -14.98 25.40 25.10
CA ARG A 104 -15.21 24.88 26.46
C ARG A 104 -14.20 25.37 27.49
N TYR A 105 -12.93 25.57 27.11
CA TYR A 105 -11.86 25.85 28.07
C TYR A 105 -11.25 27.27 27.95
N ARG A 106 -11.66 28.09 26.97
CA ARG A 106 -11.22 29.49 26.85
C ARG A 106 -11.63 30.37 28.04
N GLY A 107 -12.69 30.00 28.78
CA GLY A 107 -13.12 30.69 30.01
C GLY A 107 -12.45 30.21 31.30
N ASP A 108 -11.96 28.97 31.36
CA ASP A 108 -11.34 28.41 32.59
C ASP A 108 -9.86 28.81 32.73
N LEU A 109 -9.17 29.08 31.62
CA LEU A 109 -7.76 29.51 31.65
C LEU A 109 -7.57 30.97 32.06
N SER A 110 -8.62 31.81 32.02
CA SER A 110 -8.55 33.19 32.51
C SER A 110 -8.78 33.30 34.02
N GLY A 111 -9.33 32.26 34.67
CA GLY A 111 -9.59 32.22 36.12
C GLY A 111 -8.46 31.67 36.99
N VAL A 112 -7.52 30.91 36.41
CA VAL A 112 -6.46 30.22 37.18
C VAL A 112 -5.21 31.10 37.39
N GLY A 113 -5.11 32.25 36.71
CA GLY A 113 -4.00 33.21 36.88
C GLY A 113 -4.19 34.27 37.98
N GLY A 114 -5.37 34.36 38.61
CA GLY A 114 -5.73 35.45 39.53
C GLY A 114 -5.59 35.17 41.03
N ALA A 115 -5.45 33.90 41.44
CA ALA A 115 -5.57 33.51 42.85
C ALA A 115 -4.22 33.38 43.62
N ALA A 116 -3.10 33.85 43.05
CA ALA A 116 -1.76 33.70 43.66
C ALA A 116 -1.15 35.02 44.18
N ARG A 117 -1.93 36.11 44.26
CA ARG A 117 -1.48 37.40 44.82
C ARG A 117 -2.52 37.94 45.79
N GLU A 118 -2.53 37.41 47.01
CA GLU A 118 -2.86 38.15 48.24
C GLU A 118 -2.87 37.17 49.42
N ALA A 119 -1.79 37.16 50.19
CA ALA A 119 -1.81 36.80 51.59
C ALA A 119 -0.76 37.67 52.31
N PRO A 120 -1.13 38.35 53.42
CA PRO A 120 -0.23 39.18 54.23
C PRO A 120 0.79 38.35 55.02
#